data_AF-A0A9E1ZQ72-F1
#
_entry.id   AF-A0A9E1ZQ72-F1
#
_cell.length_a   1.000
_cell.length_b   1.000
_cell.length_c   1.000
_cell.angle_alpha   90.00
_cell.angle_beta   90.00
_cell.angle_gamma   90.00
#
_symmetry.space_group_name_H-M   'P 1'
#
loop_
_entity.id
_entity.type
_entity.pdbx_description
1 polymer ?
#
loop_
_entity_poly.entity_id
_entity_poly.type
_entity_poly.pdbx_seq_one_letter_code
_entity_poly.pdbx_strand_id
1 'polypeptide(L)'
;MMWYLIGAILLNVLGFFMGSSSYLLENNTTAYALGTASSVAFLIGFLLLEYALYNYSFGTVFIAWGAGMAALLALAGIFFWGEATSAINTGFIILTLLGVSSLIASDSKNYF
;
A
#
# COMPACT_ATOMS: atom_id res chain seq x y z
N MET A 1 -7.05 1.40 -18.38
CA MET A 1 -6.38 2.64 -17.92
C MET A 1 -6.47 2.81 -16.40
N MET A 2 -7.62 2.98 -15.73
CA MET A 2 -7.67 3.12 -14.24
C MET A 2 -7.52 1.79 -13.45
N TRP A 3 -7.84 0.65 -14.08
CA TRP A 3 -7.90 -0.66 -13.42
C TRP A 3 -6.56 -1.17 -12.87
N TYR A 4 -5.43 -0.80 -13.50
CA TYR A 4 -4.10 -1.20 -13.03
C TYR A 4 -3.75 -0.53 -11.70
N LEU A 5 -4.13 0.73 -11.53
CA LEU A 5 -3.93 1.46 -10.27
C LEU A 5 -4.76 0.86 -9.13
N ILE A 6 -6.02 0.52 -9.40
CA ILE A 6 -6.89 -0.16 -8.42
C ILE A 6 -6.31 -1.54 -8.07
N GLY A 7 -5.89 -2.31 -9.08
CA GLY A 7 -5.25 -3.62 -8.89
C GLY A 7 -3.96 -3.54 -8.08
N ALA A 8 -3.11 -2.53 -8.34
CA ALA A 8 -1.90 -2.26 -7.58
C ALA A 8 -2.20 -2.00 -6.09
N ILE A 9 -3.17 -1.11 -5.82
CA ILE A 9 -3.62 -0.79 -4.46
C ILE A 9 -4.09 -2.06 -3.74
N LEU A 10 -4.99 -2.83 -4.36
CA LEU A 10 -5.55 -4.03 -3.74
C LEU A 10 -4.48 -5.11 -3.47
N LEU A 11 -3.57 -5.35 -4.41
CA LEU A 11 -2.50 -6.33 -4.26
C LEU A 11 -1.46 -5.91 -3.23
N ASN A 12 -1.11 -4.62 -3.14
CA ASN A 12 -0.18 -4.16 -2.12
C ASN A 12 -0.80 -4.17 -0.71
N VAL A 13 -2.11 -3.88 -0.58
CA VAL A 13 -2.84 -4.05 0.68
C VAL A 13 -2.89 -5.52 1.08
N LEU A 14 -3.24 -6.42 0.15
CA LEU A 14 -3.24 -7.87 0.38
C LEU A 14 -1.84 -8.37 0.79
N GLY A 15 -0.79 -7.90 0.11
CA GLY A 15 0.60 -8.19 0.44
C GLY A 15 0.94 -7.80 1.87
N PHE A 16 0.55 -6.59 2.29
CA PHE A 16 0.72 -6.14 3.67
C PHE A 16 0.03 -7.06 4.70
N PHE A 17 -1.20 -7.50 4.42
CA PHE A 17 -1.92 -8.42 5.30
C PHE A 17 -1.25 -9.79 5.43
N MET A 18 -0.83 -10.38 4.32
CA MET A 18 -0.12 -11.67 4.33
C MET A 18 1.23 -11.55 5.06
N GLY A 19 1.95 -10.46 4.82
CA GLY A 19 3.23 -10.18 5.47
C GLY A 19 3.07 -10.02 6.99
N SER A 20 2.19 -9.14 7.42
CA SER A 20 1.93 -8.91 8.86
C SER A 20 1.41 -10.17 9.58
N SER A 21 0.54 -10.94 8.93
CA SER A 21 0.01 -12.19 9.51
C SER A 21 1.06 -13.29 9.61
N SER A 22 2.09 -13.29 8.76
CA SER A 22 3.16 -14.29 8.83
C SER A 22 3.96 -14.20 10.14
N TYR A 23 4.10 -13.00 10.71
CA TYR A 23 4.78 -12.77 12.00
C TYR A 23 3.97 -13.24 13.21
N LEU A 24 2.66 -13.48 13.04
CA LEU A 24 1.77 -13.93 14.12
C LEU A 24 1.65 -15.46 14.17
N LEU A 25 2.26 -16.18 13.22
CA LEU A 25 2.14 -17.63 13.12
C LEU A 25 3.33 -18.33 13.76
N GLU A 26 3.03 -19.26 14.67
CA GLU A 26 4.03 -20.14 15.29
C GLU A 26 4.52 -21.25 14.34
N ASN A 27 3.73 -21.59 13.31
CA ASN A 27 4.10 -22.58 12.31
C ASN A 27 4.95 -21.96 11.20
N ASN A 28 6.25 -22.30 11.20
CA ASN A 28 7.21 -21.82 10.22
C ASN A 28 6.78 -22.07 8.77
N THR A 29 6.21 -23.24 8.42
CA THR A 29 5.86 -23.53 7.01
C THR A 29 4.76 -22.61 6.49
N THR A 30 3.72 -22.35 7.29
CA THR A 30 2.63 -21.43 6.92
C THR A 30 3.11 -19.97 6.93
N ALA A 31 3.96 -19.60 7.89
CA ALA A 31 4.58 -18.28 7.94
C ALA A 31 5.42 -18.01 6.69
N TYR A 32 6.28 -18.95 6.27
CA TYR A 32 7.08 -18.84 5.05
C TYR A 32 6.22 -18.75 3.79
N ALA A 33 5.14 -19.54 3.70
CA ALA A 33 4.23 -19.49 2.56
C ALA A 33 3.54 -18.13 2.44
N LEU A 34 3.06 -17.56 3.55
CA LEU A 34 2.46 -16.22 3.58
C LEU A 34 3.47 -15.11 3.33
N GLY A 35 4.69 -15.21 3.86
CA GLY A 35 5.77 -14.27 3.56
C GLY A 35 6.16 -14.26 2.08
N THR A 36 6.16 -15.44 1.45
CA THR A 36 6.40 -15.59 0.00
C THR A 36 5.24 -14.99 -0.80
N ALA A 37 4.00 -15.32 -0.43
CA ALA A 37 2.81 -14.78 -1.09
C ALA A 37 2.72 -13.23 -0.97
N SER A 38 3.10 -12.68 0.18
CA SER A 38 3.26 -11.23 0.40
C SER A 38 4.23 -10.63 -0.61
N SER A 39 5.43 -11.21 -0.73
CA SER A 39 6.46 -10.72 -1.65
C SER A 39 5.99 -10.74 -3.11
N VAL A 40 5.32 -11.82 -3.52
CA VAL A 40 4.75 -11.95 -4.87
C VAL A 40 3.65 -10.91 -5.10
N ALA A 41 2.74 -10.71 -4.14
CA ALA A 41 1.67 -9.72 -4.26
C ALA A 41 2.23 -8.29 -4.35
N PHE A 42 3.28 -7.96 -3.59
CA PHE A 42 3.96 -6.68 -3.73
C PHE A 42 4.59 -6.50 -5.11
N LEU A 43 5.29 -7.52 -5.62
CA LEU A 43 5.96 -7.45 -6.91
C LEU A 43 4.96 -7.25 -8.06
N ILE A 44 3.86 -8.01 -8.07
CA ILE A 44 2.79 -7.82 -9.07
C ILE A 44 2.13 -6.45 -8.88
N GLY A 45 1.86 -6.02 -7.65
CA GLY A 45 1.29 -4.69 -7.39
C GLY A 45 2.15 -3.54 -7.90
N PHE A 46 3.48 -3.62 -7.72
CA PHE A 46 4.40 -2.61 -8.25
C PHE A 46 4.50 -2.63 -9.77
N LEU A 47 4.45 -3.80 -10.42
CA LEU A 47 4.36 -3.88 -11.88
C LEU A 47 3.09 -3.20 -12.40
N LEU A 48 1.95 -3.42 -11.74
CA LEU A 48 0.69 -2.75 -12.10
C LEU A 48 0.76 -1.23 -11.86
N LEU A 49 1.50 -0.79 -10.84
CA LEU A 49 1.73 0.63 -10.57
C LEU A 49 2.60 1.28 -11.65
N GLU A 50 3.64 0.59 -12.12
CA GLU A 50 4.44 0.99 -13.28
C GLU A 50 3.57 1.11 -14.54
N TYR A 51 2.67 0.14 -14.77
CA TYR A 51 1.70 0.25 -15.87
C TYR A 51 0.76 1.46 -15.73
N ALA A 52 0.39 1.85 -14.52
CA ALA A 52 -0.39 3.06 -14.28
C ALA A 52 0.42 4.34 -14.61
N LEU A 53 1.72 4.36 -14.32
CA LEU A 53 2.62 5.49 -14.63
C LEU A 53 2.80 5.72 -16.13
N TYR A 54 2.65 4.70 -16.98
CA TYR A 54 2.63 4.92 -18.44
C TYR A 54 1.40 5.68 -18.95
N ASN A 55 0.33 5.77 -18.15
CA ASN A 55 -0.95 6.32 -18.57
C ASN A 55 -1.38 7.58 -17.80
N TYR A 56 -0.76 7.86 -16.65
CA TYR A 56 -1.11 8.98 -15.77
C TYR A 56 0.14 9.68 -15.24
N SER A 57 0.00 10.93 -14.80
CA SER A 57 1.13 11.66 -14.22
C SER A 57 1.60 11.03 -12.91
N PHE A 58 2.91 11.07 -12.67
CA PHE A 58 3.55 10.53 -11.47
C PHE A 58 2.86 10.96 -10.18
N GLY A 59 2.60 12.27 -10.03
CA GLY A 59 1.93 12.80 -8.84
C GLY A 59 0.52 12.23 -8.64
N THR A 60 -0.26 12.08 -9.70
CA THR A 60 -1.63 11.51 -9.61
C THR A 60 -1.60 10.05 -9.17
N VAL A 61 -0.67 9.26 -9.73
CA VAL A 61 -0.53 7.84 -9.42
C VAL A 61 -0.12 7.63 -7.97
N PHE A 62 0.92 8.34 -7.50
CA PHE A 62 1.41 8.17 -6.13
C PHE A 62 0.43 8.70 -5.08
N ILE A 63 -0.28 9.79 -5.35
CA ILE A 63 -1.34 10.28 -4.44
C ILE A 63 -2.46 9.25 -4.35
N ALA A 64 -2.97 8.77 -5.48
CA ALA A 64 -4.07 7.82 -5.48
C ALA A 64 -3.68 6.45 -4.91
N TRP A 65 -2.48 5.95 -5.22
CA TRP A 65 -1.94 4.72 -4.65
C TRP A 65 -1.72 4.85 -3.15
N GLY A 66 -1.02 5.90 -2.71
CA GLY A 66 -0.74 6.16 -1.31
C GLY A 66 -2.01 6.36 -0.48
N ALA A 67 -2.93 7.21 -0.93
CA ALA A 67 -4.23 7.46 -0.27
C ALA A 67 -5.12 6.22 -0.27
N GLY A 68 -5.12 5.44 -1.36
CA GLY A 68 -5.91 4.22 -1.49
C GLY A 68 -5.43 3.12 -0.55
N MET A 69 -4.12 2.85 -0.52
CA MET A 69 -3.52 1.89 0.41
C MET A 69 -3.77 2.30 1.86
N ALA A 70 -3.54 3.57 2.17
CA ALA A 70 -3.82 4.20 3.44
C ALA A 70 -5.26 3.93 3.92
N ALA A 71 -6.25 4.31 3.13
CA ALA A 71 -7.65 4.19 3.49
C ALA A 71 -8.07 2.72 3.70
N LEU A 72 -7.63 1.82 2.82
CA LEU A 72 -7.95 0.40 2.93
C LEU A 72 -7.26 -0.26 4.13
N LEU A 73 -6.01 0.10 4.43
CA LEU A 73 -5.31 -0.40 5.61
C LEU A 73 -5.93 0.13 6.91
N ALA A 74 -6.40 1.38 6.95
CA ALA A 74 -7.13 1.89 8.11
C ALA A 74 -8.46 1.17 8.33
N LEU A 75 -9.25 1.00 7.26
CA LEU A 75 -10.50 0.25 7.33
C LEU A 75 -10.25 -1.18 7.79
N ALA A 76 -9.31 -1.86 7.15
CA ALA A 76 -9.01 -3.24 7.48
C ALA A 76 -8.37 -3.37 8.88
N GLY A 77 -7.58 -2.41 9.35
CA GLY A 77 -7.09 -2.41 10.73
C GLY A 77 -8.20 -2.31 11.78
N ILE A 78 -9.23 -1.51 11.53
CA ILE A 78 -10.42 -1.42 12.39
C ILE A 78 -11.15 -2.78 12.43
N PHE A 79 -11.35 -3.43 11.28
CA PHE A 79 -12.13 -4.67 11.20
C PHE A 79 -11.36 -5.93 11.63
N PHE A 80 -10.05 -6.02 11.37
CA PHE A 80 -9.26 -7.23 11.60
C PHE A 80 -8.43 -7.22 12.89
N TRP A 81 -7.99 -6.04 13.35
CA TRP A 81 -7.13 -5.93 14.54
C TRP A 81 -7.83 -5.30 15.75
N GLY A 82 -9.05 -4.77 15.60
CA GLY A 82 -9.93 -4.38 16.71
C GLY A 82 -9.44 -3.21 17.58
N GLU A 83 -8.29 -2.61 17.29
CA GLU A 83 -7.72 -1.55 18.10
C GLU A 83 -8.10 -0.16 17.57
N ALA A 84 -8.85 0.62 18.36
CA ALA A 84 -9.07 2.05 18.11
C ALA A 84 -7.76 2.86 18.09
N THR A 85 -6.74 2.40 18.82
CA THR A 85 -5.36 2.95 18.83
C THR A 85 -4.64 2.69 17.50
N SER A 86 -4.95 1.59 16.80
CA SER A 86 -4.41 1.30 15.48
C SER A 86 -4.93 2.31 14.44
N ALA A 87 -6.18 2.75 14.51
CA ALA A 87 -6.74 3.70 13.55
C ALA A 87 -6.07 5.08 13.60
N ILE A 88 -5.66 5.56 14.79
CA ILE A 88 -4.90 6.82 14.95
C ILE A 88 -3.48 6.66 14.42
N ASN A 89 -2.79 5.56 14.75
CA ASN A 89 -1.45 5.29 14.23
C ASN A 89 -1.45 5.06 12.72
N THR A 90 -2.45 4.36 12.19
CA THR A 90 -2.67 4.24 10.75
C THR A 90 -2.95 5.62 10.18
N GLY A 91 -3.86 6.42 10.72
CA GLY A 91 -4.09 7.81 10.30
C GLY A 91 -2.82 8.67 10.27
N PHE A 92 -1.92 8.50 11.24
CA PHE A 92 -0.63 9.18 11.27
C PHE A 92 0.33 8.69 10.17
N ILE A 93 0.36 7.38 9.92
CA ILE A 93 1.11 6.77 8.80
C ILE A 93 0.56 7.25 7.46
N ILE A 94 -0.77 7.36 7.32
CA ILE A 94 -1.44 7.91 6.14
C ILE A 94 -1.02 9.35 5.89
N LEU A 95 -1.10 10.20 6.92
CA LEU A 95 -0.69 11.60 6.84
C LEU A 95 0.80 11.74 6.51
N THR A 96 1.64 10.84 7.04
CA THR A 96 3.07 10.80 6.73
C THR A 96 3.31 10.39 5.27
N LEU A 97 2.63 9.34 4.78
CA LEU A 97 2.75 8.88 3.38
C LEU A 97 2.21 9.91 2.38
N LEU A 98 1.10 10.58 2.70
CA LEU A 98 0.57 11.69 1.92
C LEU A 98 1.51 12.90 1.96
N GLY A 99 2.10 13.21 3.11
CA GLY A 99 3.12 14.24 3.28
C GLY A 99 4.35 13.96 2.41
N VAL A 100 4.92 12.76 2.49
CA VAL A 100 6.05 12.32 1.65
C VAL A 100 5.68 12.37 0.16
N SER A 101 4.50 11.87 -0.22
CA SER A 101 4.04 11.90 -1.62
C SER A 101 3.85 13.33 -2.14
N SER A 102 3.36 14.25 -1.29
CA SER A 102 3.19 15.67 -1.63
C SER A 102 4.54 16.40 -1.78
N LEU A 103 5.54 16.04 -0.97
CA LEU A 103 6.91 16.55 -1.10
C LEU A 103 7.55 16.09 -2.41
N ILE A 104 7.40 14.82 -2.77
CA ILE A 104 7.92 14.28 -4.05
C ILE A 104 7.22 14.93 -5.25
N ALA A 105 5.89 15.12 -5.18
CA ALA A 105 5.13 15.80 -6.23
C ALA A 105 5.50 17.30 -6.35
N SER A 106 5.78 17.95 -5.22
CA SER A 106 6.26 19.34 -5.17
C SER A 106 7.63 19.49 -5.82
N ASP A 107 8.56 18.59 -5.53
CA ASP A 107 9.92 18.68 -6.07
C ASP A 107 9.94 18.46 -7.59
N SER A 108 9.08 17.58 -8.11
CA SER A 108 8.93 17.36 -9.56
C SER A 108 8.49 18.59 -10.37
N LYS A 109 7.92 19.63 -9.72
CA LYS A 109 7.54 20.89 -10.37
C LYS A 109 8.68 21.90 -10.45
N ASN A 110 9.77 21.70 -9.71
CA ASN A 110 10.93 22.61 -9.71
C ASN A 110 11.97 22.26 -10.78
N TYR A 111 11.76 21.16 -11.52
CA TYR A 111 12.66 20.68 -12.57
C TYR A 111 12.11 20.86 -14.00
N PHE A 112 11.02 21.63 -14.17
CA PHE A 112 10.48 22.05 -15.48
C PHE A 112 10.43 23.57 -15.61
#